data_AF-A0A350CRL8-F1
#
_entry.id   AF-A0A350CRL8-F1
#
_cell.length_a   1.000
_cell.length_b   1.000
_cell.length_c   1.000
_cell.angle_alpha   90.00
_cell.angle_beta   90.00
_cell.angle_gamma   90.00
#
_symmetry.space_group_name_H-M   'P 1'
#
loop_
_entity.id
_entity.type
_entity.pdbx_description
1 polymer ?
#
loop_
_entity_poly.entity_id
_entity_poly.type
_entity_poly.pdbx_seq_one_letter_code
_entity_poly.pdbx_strand_id
1 'polypeptide(L)'
;MTVNGSFDTATQNAVKNFQSSHGLGADGIVGNATWPALTIVTQQGDSGAKVRAVQSQLNESGYGLTVDGSFGPATYSAVRSFQSAKGLGVDGIVGDNTWNKMAW
;
A
#
# COMPACT_ATOMS: atom_id res chain seq x y z
N MET A 1 -7.66 10.39 19.16
CA MET A 1 -6.44 9.71 18.68
C MET A 1 -5.90 10.52 17.52
N THR A 2 -4.88 11.33 17.77
CA THR A 2 -4.27 12.23 16.78
C THR A 2 -3.13 11.51 16.07
N VAL A 3 -3.29 11.26 14.77
CA VAL A 3 -2.24 10.70 13.91
C VAL A 3 -1.29 11.84 13.54
N ASN A 4 -0.14 11.93 14.23
CA ASN A 4 0.82 13.03 14.15
C ASN A 4 2.03 12.74 13.24
N GLY A 5 1.99 11.66 12.46
CA GLY A 5 3.04 11.36 11.46
C GLY A 5 4.39 10.99 12.07
N SER A 6 4.45 10.65 13.36
CA SER A 6 5.67 10.17 14.02
C SER A 6 5.57 8.67 14.25
N PHE A 7 6.53 7.89 13.74
CA PHE A 7 6.69 6.47 14.06
C PHE A 7 7.17 6.34 15.52
N ASP A 8 6.26 6.57 16.46
CA ASP A 8 6.51 6.46 17.89
C ASP A 8 6.37 5.01 18.39
N THR A 9 6.67 4.77 19.66
CA THR A 9 6.63 3.44 20.29
C THR A 9 5.24 2.79 20.18
N ALA A 10 4.17 3.59 20.12
CA ALA A 10 2.81 3.08 19.94
C ALA A 10 2.61 2.53 18.52
N THR A 11 3.10 3.25 17.50
CA THR A 11 3.07 2.79 16.10
C THR A 11 3.93 1.55 15.90
N GLN A 12 5.13 1.50 16.50
CA GLN A 12 6.00 0.32 16.42
C GLN A 12 5.38 -0.91 17.12
N ASN A 13 4.71 -0.73 18.26
CA ASN A 13 4.00 -1.80 18.95
C ASN A 13 2.77 -2.29 18.16
N ALA A 14 2.07 -1.40 17.47
CA ALA A 14 0.97 -1.77 16.57
C ALA A 14 1.48 -2.61 15.40
N VAL A 15 2.62 -2.25 14.80
CA VAL A 15 3.27 -3.04 13.74
C VAL A 15 3.71 -4.40 14.27
N LYS A 16 4.34 -4.48 15.44
CA LYS A 16 4.74 -5.76 16.07
C LYS A 16 3.55 -6.66 16.35
N ASN A 17 2.46 -6.12 16.91
CA ASN A 17 1.23 -6.88 17.17
C ASN A 17 0.61 -7.40 15.88
N PHE A 18 0.58 -6.56 14.84
CA PHE A 18 0.13 -6.96 13.52
C PHE A 18 0.98 -8.10 12.93
N GLN A 19 2.30 -7.94 12.95
CA GLN A 19 3.26 -8.95 12.51
C GLN A 19 3.09 -10.27 13.28
N SER A 20 3.02 -10.23 14.61
CA SER A 20 2.79 -11.41 15.45
C SER A 20 1.46 -12.09 15.15
N SER A 21 0.38 -11.33 14.94
CA SER A 21 -0.93 -11.90 14.62
C SER A 21 -1.00 -12.56 13.23
N HIS A 22 -0.14 -12.13 12.29
CA HIS A 22 -0.06 -12.65 10.93
C HIS A 22 1.13 -13.62 10.73
N GLY A 23 1.78 -14.06 11.81
CA GLY A 23 2.88 -15.04 11.75
C GLY A 23 4.18 -14.50 11.12
N LEU A 24 4.34 -13.18 11.08
CA LEU A 24 5.53 -12.50 10.55
C LEU A 24 6.54 -12.22 11.65
N GLY A 25 7.81 -12.04 11.27
CA GLY A 25 8.85 -11.57 12.19
C GLY A 25 8.46 -10.21 12.79
N ALA A 26 8.20 -10.18 14.10
CA ALA A 26 7.67 -9.01 14.82
C ALA A 26 8.79 -8.00 15.17
N ASP A 27 9.45 -7.47 14.16
CA ASP A 27 10.54 -6.50 14.30
C ASP A 27 10.04 -5.06 14.50
N GLY A 28 8.76 -4.78 14.26
CA GLY A 28 8.17 -3.45 14.31
C GLY A 28 8.53 -2.58 13.11
N ILE A 29 9.11 -3.18 12.07
CA ILE A 29 9.48 -2.54 10.82
C ILE A 29 8.49 -3.02 9.76
N VAL A 30 7.82 -2.07 9.09
CA VAL A 30 6.97 -2.42 7.94
C VAL A 30 7.87 -2.68 6.73
N GLY A 31 8.49 -3.85 6.70
CA GLY A 31 9.36 -4.34 5.62
C GLY A 31 8.65 -5.35 4.70
N ASN A 32 9.43 -6.00 3.84
CA ASN A 32 8.98 -6.94 2.82
C ASN A 32 7.98 -8.02 3.27
N ALA A 33 8.16 -8.57 4.46
CA ALA A 33 7.29 -9.62 4.95
C ALA A 33 5.97 -9.07 5.50
N THR A 34 5.98 -7.80 5.93
CA THR A 34 4.84 -7.15 6.60
C THR A 34 3.88 -6.49 5.62
N TRP A 35 4.40 -5.94 4.52
CA TRP A 35 3.59 -5.31 3.48
C TRP A 35 2.56 -6.26 2.84
N PRO A 36 2.90 -7.52 2.48
CA PRO A 36 1.94 -8.48 1.91
C PRO A 36 0.87 -8.95 2.89
N ALA A 37 1.18 -9.02 4.19
CA ALA A 37 0.16 -9.37 5.18
C ALA A 37 -0.80 -8.20 5.46
N LEU A 38 -0.32 -6.96 5.32
CA LEU A 38 -1.13 -5.74 5.39
C LEU A 38 -1.98 -5.50 4.14
N THR A 39 -1.85 -6.33 3.09
CA THR A 39 -2.48 -6.06 1.81
C THR A 39 -3.99 -6.01 1.93
N ILE A 40 -4.53 -4.80 2.01
CA ILE A 40 -5.93 -4.55 1.74
C ILE A 40 -6.05 -4.46 0.22
N VAL A 41 -6.65 -5.48 -0.40
CA VAL A 41 -7.00 -5.44 -1.82
C VAL A 41 -7.71 -4.12 -2.08
N THR A 42 -7.10 -3.29 -2.94
CA THR A 42 -7.59 -1.95 -3.23
C THR A 42 -7.95 -1.87 -4.71
N GLN A 43 -9.18 -1.46 -5.00
CA GLN A 43 -9.75 -1.41 -6.35
C GLN A 43 -10.57 -0.15 -6.59
N GLN A 44 -11.01 0.05 -7.83
CA GLN A 44 -11.83 1.20 -8.20
C GLN A 44 -13.11 1.29 -7.34
N GLY A 45 -13.40 2.51 -6.89
CA GLY A 45 -14.53 2.78 -5.98
C GLY A 45 -14.17 2.70 -4.50
N ASP A 46 -13.01 2.15 -4.15
CA ASP A 46 -12.49 2.22 -2.78
C ASP A 46 -12.11 3.65 -2.36
N SER A 47 -12.10 3.88 -1.05
CA SER A 47 -11.61 5.12 -0.47
C SER A 47 -10.92 4.91 0.88
N GLY A 48 -10.29 5.96 1.39
CA GLY A 48 -9.65 6.00 2.71
C GLY A 48 -8.14 5.78 2.67
N ALA A 49 -7.57 5.43 3.83
CA ALA A 49 -6.12 5.37 4.04
C ALA A 49 -5.41 4.39 3.11
N LYS A 50 -6.05 3.25 2.77
CA LYS A 50 -5.52 2.26 1.84
C LYS A 50 -5.26 2.85 0.44
N VAL A 51 -6.19 3.68 -0.05
CA VAL A 51 -6.05 4.32 -1.35
C VAL A 51 -4.96 5.38 -1.34
N ARG A 52 -4.85 6.15 -0.23
CA ARG A 52 -3.77 7.13 -0.07
C ARG A 52 -2.40 6.46 -0.12
N ALA A 53 -2.26 5.27 0.50
CA ALA A 53 -1.02 4.50 0.43
C ALA A 53 -0.69 4.08 -1.02
N VAL A 54 -1.67 3.56 -1.77
CA VAL A 54 -1.50 3.22 -3.19
C VAL A 54 -1.08 4.45 -4.01
N GLN A 55 -1.78 5.57 -3.84
CA GLN A 55 -1.50 6.81 -4.58
C GLN A 55 -0.09 7.34 -4.27
N SER A 56 0.32 7.34 -3.00
CA SER A 56 1.69 7.73 -2.62
C SER A 56 2.73 6.83 -3.25
N GLN A 57 2.53 5.51 -3.24
CA GLN A 57 3.49 4.56 -3.79
C GLN A 57 3.60 4.65 -5.32
N LEU A 58 2.48 4.88 -6.01
CA LEU A 58 2.49 5.19 -7.43
C LEU A 58 3.21 6.53 -7.70
N ASN A 59 3.09 7.52 -6.83
CA ASN A 59 3.83 8.77 -6.98
C ASN A 59 5.33 8.61 -6.81
N GLU A 60 5.79 7.72 -5.92
CA GLU A 60 7.21 7.33 -5.84
C GLU A 60 7.70 6.68 -7.14
N SER A 61 6.80 6.01 -7.87
CA SER A 61 7.07 5.47 -9.21
C SER A 61 6.87 6.50 -10.34
N GLY A 62 6.58 7.77 -10.02
CA GLY A 62 6.51 8.88 -10.98
C GLY A 62 5.12 9.15 -11.59
N TYR A 63 4.04 8.56 -11.08
CA TYR A 63 2.70 8.70 -11.69
C TYR A 63 1.97 10.03 -11.41
N GLY A 64 2.44 10.87 -10.48
CA GLY A 64 1.96 12.25 -10.31
C GLY A 64 0.47 12.41 -9.93
N LEU A 65 -0.10 11.43 -9.24
CA LEU A 65 -1.47 11.42 -8.75
C LEU A 65 -1.69 12.40 -7.57
N THR A 66 -2.92 12.90 -7.44
CA THR A 66 -3.35 13.53 -6.19
C THR A 66 -3.62 12.46 -5.13
N VAL A 67 -3.06 12.61 -3.93
CA VAL A 67 -3.28 11.70 -2.80
C VAL A 67 -4.57 12.09 -2.05
N ASP A 68 -5.71 11.94 -2.72
CA ASP A 68 -7.03 12.30 -2.18
C ASP A 68 -7.69 11.14 -1.38
N GLY A 69 -7.13 9.93 -1.47
CA GLY A 69 -7.69 8.75 -0.85
C GLY A 69 -8.97 8.24 -1.51
N SER A 70 -9.22 8.59 -2.77
CA SER A 70 -10.33 8.09 -3.58
C SER A 70 -9.79 7.34 -4.78
N PHE A 71 -10.19 6.07 -4.94
CA PHE A 71 -9.71 5.25 -6.03
C PHE A 71 -10.55 5.54 -7.28
N GLY A 72 -10.29 6.70 -7.86
CA GLY A 72 -10.93 7.18 -9.07
C GLY A 72 -10.25 6.67 -10.35
N PRO A 73 -10.74 7.13 -11.52
CA PRO A 73 -10.20 6.73 -12.83
C PRO A 73 -8.70 7.00 -12.98
N ALA A 74 -8.19 8.10 -12.41
CA ALA A 74 -6.77 8.42 -12.46
C ALA A 74 -5.90 7.37 -11.73
N THR A 75 -6.30 6.98 -10.51
CA THR A 75 -5.61 5.93 -9.75
C THR A 75 -5.70 4.58 -10.46
N TYR A 76 -6.86 4.25 -11.03
CA TYR A 76 -7.04 3.02 -11.81
C TYR A 76 -6.10 2.96 -13.03
N SER A 77 -6.04 4.03 -13.82
CA SER A 77 -5.13 4.12 -14.98
C SER A 77 -3.66 4.01 -14.56
N ALA A 78 -3.26 4.63 -13.44
CA ALA A 78 -1.90 4.53 -12.93
C ALA A 78 -1.55 3.12 -12.45
N VAL A 79 -2.45 2.43 -11.73
CA VAL A 79 -2.26 1.02 -11.33
C VAL A 79 -2.07 0.13 -12.54
N ARG A 80 -2.91 0.27 -13.57
CA ARG A 80 -2.76 -0.52 -14.80
C ARG A 80 -1.44 -0.24 -15.52
N SER A 81 -1.03 1.01 -15.55
CA SER A 81 0.24 1.41 -16.16
C SER A 81 1.42 0.83 -15.40
N PHE A 82 1.36 0.83 -14.06
CA PHE A 82 2.36 0.22 -13.19
C PHE A 82 2.44 -1.29 -13.38
N GLN A 83 1.30 -1.98 -13.37
CA GLN A 83 1.24 -3.42 -13.60
C GLN A 83 1.84 -3.78 -14.96
N SER A 84 1.50 -3.03 -16.02
CA SER A 84 2.09 -3.22 -17.34
C SER A 84 3.60 -3.00 -17.34
N ALA A 85 4.09 -1.95 -16.67
CA ALA A 85 5.52 -1.63 -16.59
C ALA A 85 6.31 -2.69 -15.81
N LYS A 86 5.68 -3.34 -14.82
CA LYS A 86 6.30 -4.40 -14.00
C LYS A 86 6.03 -5.81 -14.51
N GLY A 87 5.37 -5.97 -15.67
CA GLY A 87 5.08 -7.29 -16.27
C GLY A 87 4.06 -8.12 -15.48
N LEU A 88 3.17 -7.47 -14.74
CA LEU A 88 2.09 -8.12 -13.99
C LEU A 88 0.84 -8.28 -14.85
N GLY A 89 -0.07 -9.16 -14.43
CA GLY A 89 -1.43 -9.20 -14.95
C GLY A 89 -2.11 -7.84 -14.73
N VAL A 90 -2.59 -7.22 -15.81
CA VAL A 90 -3.13 -5.86 -15.77
C VAL A 90 -4.63 -5.88 -15.50
N ASP A 91 -5.00 -6.08 -14.23
CA ASP A 91 -6.40 -6.10 -13.76
C ASP A 91 -6.86 -4.76 -13.16
N GLY A 92 -5.93 -3.83 -12.88
CA GLY A 92 -6.23 -2.56 -12.22
C GLY A 92 -6.56 -2.69 -10.73
N ILE A 93 -6.27 -3.85 -10.14
CA ILE A 93 -6.47 -4.16 -8.72
C ILE A 93 -5.11 -4.21 -8.03
N VAL A 94 -5.00 -3.51 -6.90
CA VAL A 94 -3.80 -3.54 -6.07
C VAL A 94 -3.93 -4.67 -5.04
N GLY A 95 -3.60 -5.88 -5.47
CA GLY A 95 -3.42 -7.06 -4.62
C GLY A 95 -1.95 -7.35 -4.31
N ASP A 96 -1.67 -8.51 -3.73
CA ASP A 96 -0.34 -8.88 -3.20
C ASP A 96 0.79 -8.75 -4.24
N ASN A 97 0.56 -9.20 -5.47
CA ASN A 97 1.56 -9.13 -6.54
C ASN A 97 1.87 -7.68 -6.94
N THR A 98 0.84 -6.82 -6.96
CA THR A 98 0.99 -5.40 -7.28
C THR A 98 1.76 -4.70 -6.16
N TRP A 99 1.38 -4.92 -4.89
CA TRP A 99 2.08 -4.37 -3.73
C TRP A 99 3.54 -4.82 -3.63
N ASN A 100 3.81 -6.10 -3.87
CA ASN A 100 5.17 -6.63 -3.84
C ASN A 100 6.08 -6.01 -4.92
N LYS A 101 5.54 -5.53 -6.04
CA LYS A 101 6.36 -4.79 -7.02
C LYS A 101 6.48 -3.30 -6.76
N MET A 102 5.60 -2.76 -5.93
CA MET A 102 5.63 -1.36 -5.53
C MET A 102 6.64 -1.09 -4.42
N ALA A 103 6.81 -2.05 -3.51
CA ALA A 103 7.73 -1.96 -2.38
C ALA A 103 9.21 -2.25 -2.73
N TRP A 104 9.52 -2.60 -3.99
CA TRP A 104 10.83 -3.08 -4.44
C TRP A 104 11.21 -2.65 -5.86
#